data_AF-G5N8T3-F1
#
_entry.id   AF-G5N8T3-F1
#
_cell.length_a   1.000
_cell.length_b   1.000
_cell.length_c   1.000
_cell.angle_alpha   90.00
_cell.angle_beta   90.00
_cell.angle_gamma   90.00
#
_symmetry.space_group_name_H-M   'P 1'
#
loop_
_entity.id
_entity.type
_entity.pdbx_description
1 polymer ?
#
loop_
_entity_poly.entity_id
_entity_poly.type
_entity_poly.pdbx_seq_one_letter_code
_entity_poly.pdbx_strand_id
1 'polypeptide(L)'
;MQRLSLFRALLIFGILQGASNAGYWLLSITDKNMFSMGAAVFFENLCGGMGTAAFVALLMTLCNKSFSATQFALLSALSAVGRVYVGPVAGWFVEAHGWPTFYLFSVVAAVPGLLLLLVCRQTLEYSWQNERFIPRTQYRGAYNFALSILLAGVALLAVWVLLLTMNAVDYTNFSFLPELLETAVAVAVCGIVFGGLLDYLALRKTRLL
;
A
#
# COMPACT_ATOMS: atom_id res chain seq x y z
N MET A 1 7.88 10.45 26.18
CA MET A 1 6.40 10.51 26.19
C MET A 1 5.88 10.00 24.84
N GLN A 2 5.59 8.71 24.69
CA GLN A 2 4.81 8.18 23.57
C GLN A 2 3.63 7.44 24.19
N ARG A 3 2.50 8.12 24.34
CA ARG A 3 1.31 7.59 25.06
C ARG A 3 0.43 6.71 24.16
N LEU A 4 0.69 6.65 22.87
CA LEU A 4 -0.01 5.79 21.91
C LEU A 4 0.96 4.72 21.40
N SER A 5 0.62 3.45 21.58
CA SER A 5 1.26 2.34 20.87
C SER A 5 1.14 2.57 19.36
N LEU A 6 2.20 2.30 18.58
CA LEU A 6 2.20 2.47 17.12
C LEU A 6 0.95 1.91 16.44
N PHE A 7 0.49 0.73 16.85
CA PHE A 7 -0.73 0.12 16.34
C PHE A 7 -1.97 1.03 16.48
N ARG A 8 -2.18 1.63 17.65
CA ARG A 8 -3.30 2.54 17.89
C ARG A 8 -3.17 3.80 17.05
N ALA A 9 -1.96 4.33 16.88
CA ALA A 9 -1.73 5.49 16.02
C ALA A 9 -2.08 5.17 14.56
N LEU A 10 -1.56 4.06 14.02
CA LEU A 10 -1.88 3.59 12.67
C LEU A 10 -3.38 3.37 12.46
N LEU A 11 -4.06 2.77 13.43
CA LEU A 11 -5.49 2.50 13.34
C LEU A 11 -6.32 3.79 13.35
N ILE A 12 -6.06 4.69 14.30
CA ILE A 12 -6.80 5.96 14.42
C ILE A 12 -6.57 6.82 13.17
N PHE A 13 -5.32 6.99 12.74
CA PHE A 13 -5.02 7.83 11.58
C PHE A 13 -5.49 7.21 10.27
N GLY A 14 -5.45 5.89 10.14
CA GLY A 14 -6.01 5.20 8.98
C GLY A 14 -7.54 5.36 8.90
N ILE A 15 -8.26 5.25 10.02
CA ILE A 15 -9.71 5.52 10.07
C ILE A 15 -10.00 6.98 9.74
N LEU A 16 -9.25 7.92 10.30
CA LEU A 16 -9.41 9.34 10.01
C LEU A 16 -9.15 9.67 8.54
N GLN A 17 -8.17 9.02 7.91
CA GLN A 17 -7.89 9.18 6.49
C GLN A 17 -8.97 8.57 5.59
N GLY A 18 -9.61 7.47 6.01
CA GLY A 18 -10.83 6.98 5.36
C GLY A 18 -12.00 7.94 5.54
N ALA A 19 -12.18 8.50 6.74
CA ALA A 19 -13.23 9.47 7.04
C ALA A 19 -13.07 10.78 6.26
N SER A 20 -11.84 11.24 6.00
CA SER A 20 -11.62 12.43 5.17
C SER A 20 -12.10 12.23 3.73
N ASN A 21 -11.98 11.02 3.18
CA ASN A 21 -12.53 10.69 1.86
C ASN A 21 -14.07 10.70 1.86
N ALA A 22 -14.70 10.27 2.96
CA ALA A 22 -16.14 10.40 3.13
C ALA A 22 -16.57 11.89 3.21
N GLY A 23 -15.72 12.76 3.76
CA GLY A 23 -15.91 14.22 3.73
C GLY A 23 -15.94 14.78 2.31
N TYR A 24 -15.06 14.31 1.42
CA TYR A 24 -15.11 14.68 0.00
C TYR A 24 -16.31 14.09 -0.75
N TRP A 25 -16.76 12.88 -0.39
CA TRP A 25 -18.02 12.35 -0.90
C TRP A 25 -19.19 13.28 -0.55
N LEU A 26 -19.29 13.71 0.72
CA LEU A 26 -20.31 14.66 1.15
C LEU A 26 -20.22 16.00 0.41
N LEU A 27 -19.00 16.49 0.15
CA LEU A 27 -18.78 17.70 -0.64
C LEU A 27 -19.22 17.53 -2.11
N SER A 28 -19.09 16.33 -2.68
CA SER A 28 -19.48 16.06 -4.07
C SER A 28 -21.00 16.05 -4.30
N ILE A 29 -21.80 15.86 -3.25
CA ILE A 29 -23.27 15.84 -3.30
C ILE A 29 -23.92 17.11 -2.74
N THR A 30 -23.16 17.94 -2.02
CA THR A 30 -23.65 19.19 -1.42
C THR A 30 -23.45 20.38 -2.38
N ASP A 31 -24.26 21.42 -2.23
CA ASP A 31 -24.11 22.66 -3.00
C ASP A 31 -22.75 23.32 -2.81
N LYS A 32 -22.29 24.00 -3.87
CA LYS A 32 -20.96 24.59 -3.96
C LYS A 32 -20.79 25.70 -2.92
N ASN A 33 -20.01 25.45 -1.88
CA ASN A 33 -19.66 26.44 -0.86
C ASN A 33 -18.16 26.41 -0.56
N MET A 34 -17.48 27.55 -0.75
CA MET A 34 -16.04 27.68 -0.57
C MET A 34 -15.58 27.36 0.86
N PHE A 35 -16.38 27.65 1.88
CA PHE A 35 -16.06 27.32 3.27
C PHE A 35 -16.10 25.81 3.51
N SER A 36 -17.09 25.11 2.95
CA SER A 36 -17.20 23.64 3.06
C SER A 36 -16.04 22.93 2.35
N MET A 37 -15.62 23.45 1.19
CA MET A 37 -14.45 22.96 0.47
C MET A 37 -13.17 23.18 1.28
N GLY A 38 -12.96 24.39 1.80
CA GLY A 38 -11.78 24.71 2.62
C GLY A 38 -11.67 23.83 3.87
N ALA A 39 -12.79 23.57 4.55
CA ALA A 39 -12.82 22.68 5.70
C ALA A 39 -12.48 21.23 5.34
N ALA A 40 -13.04 20.71 4.23
CA ALA A 40 -12.74 19.36 3.76
C ALA A 40 -11.26 19.18 3.37
N VAL A 41 -10.70 20.15 2.63
CA VAL A 41 -9.28 20.14 2.22
C VAL A 41 -8.36 20.25 3.42
N PHE A 42 -8.67 21.13 4.38
CA PHE A 42 -7.91 21.24 5.62
C PHE A 42 -7.92 19.92 6.40
N PHE A 43 -9.09 19.31 6.55
CA PHE A 43 -9.25 18.06 7.26
C PHE A 43 -8.49 16.91 6.58
N GLU A 44 -8.54 16.81 5.25
CA GLU A 44 -7.80 15.78 4.53
C GLU A 44 -6.29 15.98 4.61
N ASN A 45 -5.78 17.21 4.45
CA ASN A 45 -4.34 17.47 4.60
C ASN A 45 -3.84 17.16 6.02
N LEU A 46 -4.64 17.48 7.04
CA LEU A 46 -4.33 17.13 8.42
C LEU A 46 -4.28 15.61 8.62
N CYS A 47 -5.31 14.89 8.17
CA CYS A 47 -5.37 13.43 8.27
C CYS A 47 -4.26 12.76 7.45
N GLY A 48 -3.96 13.28 6.26
CA GLY A 48 -2.92 12.80 5.37
C GLY A 48 -1.51 12.96 5.94
N GLY A 49 -1.24 14.09 6.58
CA GLY A 49 0.02 14.30 7.31
C GLY A 49 0.20 13.30 8.47
N MET A 50 -0.85 13.10 9.29
CA MET A 50 -0.82 12.16 10.41
C MET A 50 -0.66 10.70 9.94
N GLY A 51 -1.40 10.31 8.90
CA GLY A 51 -1.30 8.98 8.28
C GLY A 51 0.10 8.70 7.75
N THR A 52 0.69 9.65 7.03
CA THR A 52 2.06 9.54 6.50
C THR A 52 3.08 9.42 7.63
N ALA A 53 2.97 10.22 8.68
CA ALA A 53 3.87 10.16 9.83
C ALA A 53 3.84 8.80 10.53
N ALA A 54 2.65 8.25 10.76
CA ALA A 54 2.51 6.91 11.36
C ALA A 54 3.02 5.81 10.42
N PHE A 55 2.82 5.95 9.11
CA PHE A 55 3.37 5.03 8.12
C PHE A 55 4.90 5.05 8.10
N VAL A 56 5.53 6.22 8.14
CA VAL A 56 6.99 6.32 8.26
C VAL A 56 7.49 5.68 9.56
N ALA A 57 6.80 5.90 10.68
CA ALA A 57 7.13 5.26 11.95
C ALA A 57 7.04 3.72 11.86
N LEU A 58 6.04 3.20 11.14
CA LEU A 58 5.94 1.76 10.84
C LEU A 58 7.17 1.28 10.05
N LEU A 59 7.53 1.96 8.95
CA LEU A 59 8.69 1.57 8.14
C LEU A 59 9.98 1.54 8.96
N MET A 60 10.17 2.53 9.84
CA MET A 60 11.33 2.58 10.73
C MET A 60 11.40 1.39 11.67
N THR A 61 10.26 0.86 12.13
CA THR A 61 10.23 -0.34 12.99
C THR A 61 10.51 -1.64 12.26
N LEU A 62 10.30 -1.66 10.94
CA LEU A 62 10.65 -2.80 10.09
C LEU A 62 12.14 -2.81 9.72
N CYS A 63 12.83 -1.69 9.88
CA CYS A 63 14.23 -1.55 9.57
C CYS A 63 15.11 -2.06 10.72
N ASN A 64 16.10 -2.87 10.37
CA ASN A 64 17.16 -3.29 11.28
C ASN A 64 18.13 -2.11 11.50
N LYS A 65 18.50 -1.86 12.77
CA LYS A 65 19.43 -0.78 13.15
C LYS A 65 20.77 -0.81 12.41
N SER A 66 21.26 -2.00 12.03
CA SER A 66 22.54 -2.14 11.32
C SER A 66 22.51 -1.69 9.85
N PHE A 67 21.35 -1.70 9.18
CA PHE A 67 21.21 -1.37 7.75
C PHE A 67 19.98 -0.50 7.48
N SER A 68 19.66 0.39 8.43
CA SER A 68 18.39 1.11 8.46
C SER A 68 18.17 2.00 7.24
N ALA A 69 19.20 2.69 6.75
CA ALA A 69 19.09 3.58 5.60
C ALA A 69 18.67 2.84 4.32
N THR A 70 19.33 1.74 3.99
CA THR A 70 19.04 0.96 2.78
C THR A 70 17.68 0.30 2.85
N GLN A 71 17.33 -0.29 4.00
CA GLN A 71 16.03 -0.95 4.19
C GLN A 71 14.88 0.06 4.16
N PHE A 72 15.07 1.23 4.76
CA PHE A 72 14.08 2.30 4.71
C PHE A 72 13.88 2.80 3.27
N ALA A 73 14.97 2.98 2.51
CA ALA A 73 14.89 3.38 1.11
C ALA A 73 14.12 2.35 0.26
N LEU A 74 14.40 1.06 0.42
CA LEU A 74 13.70 -0.02 -0.29
C LEU A 74 12.21 -0.08 0.08
N LEU A 75 11.87 -0.02 1.36
CA LEU A 75 10.48 -0.05 1.82
C LEU A 75 9.71 1.21 1.41
N SER A 76 10.34 2.38 1.46
CA SER A 76 9.76 3.64 1.02
C SER A 76 9.50 3.64 -0.49
N ALA A 77 10.48 3.16 -1.29
CA ALA A 77 10.32 2.99 -2.72
C ALA A 77 9.17 2.03 -3.06
N LEU A 78 9.07 0.90 -2.35
CA LEU A 78 7.96 -0.05 -2.53
C LEU A 78 6.61 0.60 -2.21
N SER A 79 6.51 1.41 -1.14
CA SER A 79 5.26 2.13 -0.82
C SER A 79 4.88 3.16 -1.90
N ALA A 80 5.88 3.77 -2.55
CA ALA A 80 5.67 4.77 -3.57
C ALA A 80 5.06 4.16 -4.84
N VAL A 81 5.40 2.92 -5.17
CA VAL A 81 4.81 2.17 -6.30
C VAL A 81 3.28 2.19 -6.21
N GLY A 82 2.71 1.77 -5.08
CA GLY A 82 1.25 1.75 -4.91
C GLY A 82 0.63 3.14 -5.13
N ARG A 83 1.22 4.18 -4.56
CA ARG A 83 0.72 5.56 -4.70
C ARG A 83 0.80 6.08 -6.15
N VAL A 84 1.89 5.81 -6.85
CA VAL A 84 2.14 6.33 -8.20
C VAL A 84 1.19 5.68 -9.22
N TYR A 85 0.94 4.38 -9.11
CA TYR A 85 0.08 3.67 -10.07
C TYR A 85 -1.41 3.81 -9.78
N VAL A 86 -1.82 3.99 -8.52
CA VAL A 86 -3.23 4.20 -8.18
C VAL A 86 -3.76 5.54 -8.71
N GLY A 87 -2.90 6.56 -8.86
CA GLY A 87 -3.28 7.88 -9.35
C GLY A 87 -3.92 7.88 -10.75
N PRO A 88 -3.25 7.36 -11.79
CA PRO A 88 -3.82 7.26 -13.14
C PRO A 88 -5.11 6.40 -13.19
N VAL A 89 -5.13 5.28 -12.46
CA VAL A 89 -6.31 4.40 -12.38
C VAL A 89 -7.51 5.14 -11.76
N ALA A 90 -7.26 5.95 -10.73
CA ALA A 90 -8.28 6.80 -10.12
C ALA A 90 -8.83 7.83 -11.13
N GLY A 91 -7.97 8.45 -11.96
CA GLY A 91 -8.37 9.40 -12.99
C GLY A 91 -9.34 8.78 -14.00
N TRP A 92 -8.97 7.62 -14.56
CA TRP A 92 -9.83 6.88 -15.50
C TRP A 92 -11.16 6.45 -14.85
N PHE A 93 -11.12 6.02 -13.58
CA PHE A 93 -12.33 5.62 -12.85
C PHE A 93 -13.29 6.79 -12.62
N VAL A 94 -12.75 7.97 -12.26
CA VAL A 94 -13.54 9.20 -12.07
C VAL A 94 -14.17 9.67 -13.38
N GLU A 95 -13.45 9.56 -14.50
CA GLU A 95 -13.98 9.91 -15.81
C GLU A 95 -15.18 9.02 -16.20
N ALA A 96 -15.13 7.73 -15.86
CA ALA A 96 -16.19 6.78 -16.17
C ALA A 96 -17.39 6.80 -15.19
N HIS A 97 -17.15 6.97 -13.88
CA HIS A 97 -18.17 6.78 -12.82
C HIS A 97 -18.48 8.05 -12.00
N GLY A 98 -17.76 9.14 -12.25
CA GLY A 98 -17.89 10.41 -11.53
C GLY A 98 -17.22 10.43 -10.15
N TRP A 99 -17.10 11.65 -9.61
CA TRP A 99 -16.48 11.92 -8.31
C TRP A 99 -17.18 11.26 -7.12
N PRO A 100 -18.53 11.25 -7.00
CA PRO A 100 -19.19 10.65 -5.82
C PRO A 100 -18.89 9.16 -5.67
N THR A 101 -18.99 8.40 -6.78
CA THR A 101 -18.72 6.95 -6.77
C THR A 101 -17.27 6.65 -6.42
N PHE A 102 -16.32 7.45 -6.93
CA PHE A 102 -14.90 7.31 -6.61
C PHE A 102 -14.59 7.51 -5.13
N TYR A 103 -15.13 8.57 -4.50
CA TYR A 103 -14.89 8.81 -3.09
C TYR A 103 -15.46 7.69 -2.23
N LEU A 104 -16.68 7.21 -2.52
CA LEU A 104 -17.27 6.07 -1.81
C LEU A 104 -16.42 4.80 -1.99
N PHE A 105 -15.99 4.52 -3.21
CA PHE A 105 -15.11 3.40 -3.52
C PHE A 105 -13.79 3.47 -2.71
N SER A 106 -13.16 4.65 -2.63
CA SER A 106 -11.92 4.82 -1.87
C SER A 106 -12.08 4.58 -0.36
N VAL A 107 -13.24 4.95 0.22
CA VAL A 107 -13.56 4.68 1.62
C VAL A 107 -13.65 3.17 1.85
N VAL A 108 -14.33 2.45 0.94
CA VAL A 108 -14.42 0.98 1.01
C VAL A 108 -13.05 0.33 0.79
N ALA A 109 -12.24 0.85 -0.13
CA ALA A 109 -10.90 0.35 -0.42
C ALA A 109 -9.92 0.53 0.76
N ALA A 110 -10.18 1.46 1.70
CA ALA A 110 -9.39 1.61 2.91
C ALA A 110 -9.65 0.48 3.95
N VAL A 111 -10.85 -0.12 3.93
CA VAL A 111 -11.27 -1.17 4.88
C VAL A 111 -10.33 -2.40 4.87
N PRO A 112 -9.99 -3.03 3.73
CA PRO A 112 -9.09 -4.17 3.75
C PRO A 112 -7.71 -3.84 4.31
N GLY A 113 -7.20 -2.62 4.08
CA GLY A 113 -5.95 -2.16 4.68
C GLY A 113 -6.02 -2.07 6.21
N LEU A 114 -7.12 -1.53 6.74
CA LEU A 114 -7.38 -1.47 8.18
C LEU A 114 -7.58 -2.87 8.79
N LEU A 115 -8.29 -3.77 8.11
CA LEU A 115 -8.46 -5.16 8.55
C LEU A 115 -7.11 -5.88 8.63
N LEU A 116 -6.25 -5.71 7.63
CA LEU A 116 -4.91 -6.30 7.62
C LEU A 116 -4.07 -5.77 8.79
N LEU A 117 -4.17 -4.47 9.09
CA LEU A 117 -3.54 -3.89 10.27
C LEU A 117 -4.02 -4.54 11.57
N LEU A 118 -5.32 -4.82 11.71
CA LEU A 118 -5.87 -5.52 12.88
C LEU A 118 -5.33 -6.95 13.02
N VAL A 119 -5.20 -7.68 11.90
CA VAL A 119 -4.60 -9.03 11.88
C VAL A 119 -3.13 -8.98 12.30
N CYS A 120 -2.40 -7.96 11.89
CA CYS A 120 -0.98 -7.78 12.23
C CYS A 120 -0.73 -7.19 13.63
N ARG A 121 -1.77 -6.87 14.41
CA ARG A 121 -1.67 -6.21 15.72
C ARG A 121 -0.64 -6.85 16.64
N GLN A 122 -0.75 -8.16 16.87
CA GLN A 122 0.12 -8.88 17.82
C GLN A 122 1.58 -8.88 17.35
N THR A 123 1.82 -8.93 16.03
CA THR A 123 3.17 -8.89 15.45
C THR A 123 3.79 -7.49 15.57
N LEU A 124 2.98 -6.44 15.37
CA LEU A 124 3.42 -5.05 15.53
C LEU A 124 3.74 -4.71 16.98
N GLU A 125 2.86 -5.09 17.92
CA GLU A 125 3.08 -4.88 19.35
C GLU A 125 4.35 -5.63 19.83
N TYR A 126 4.56 -6.87 19.38
CA TYR A 126 5.77 -7.64 19.68
C TYR A 126 7.05 -6.98 19.12
N SER A 127 7.02 -6.55 17.86
CA SER A 127 8.18 -5.94 17.19
C SER A 127 8.56 -4.60 17.83
N TRP A 128 7.56 -3.84 18.29
CA TRP A 128 7.76 -2.59 19.02
C TRP A 128 8.40 -2.80 20.40
N GLN A 129 8.01 -3.85 21.12
CA GLN A 129 8.52 -4.12 22.47
C GLN A 129 9.89 -4.76 22.47
N ASN A 130 10.16 -5.67 21.52
CA ASN A 130 11.35 -6.52 21.56
C ASN A 130 12.45 -6.10 20.57
N GLU A 131 12.22 -5.06 19.74
CA GLU A 131 13.11 -4.61 18.65
C GLU A 131 13.63 -5.76 17.76
N ARG A 132 12.90 -6.88 17.73
CA ARG A 132 13.28 -8.11 17.05
C ARG A 132 12.08 -8.66 16.32
N PHE A 133 12.27 -8.96 15.05
CA PHE A 133 11.29 -9.67 14.25
C PHE A 133 11.27 -11.15 14.62
N ILE A 134 10.09 -11.77 14.58
CA ILE A 134 9.96 -13.21 14.77
C ILE A 134 10.42 -13.89 13.48
N PRO A 135 11.55 -14.64 13.47
CA PRO A 135 12.03 -15.29 12.27
C PRO A 135 11.02 -16.37 11.84
N ARG A 136 10.47 -16.23 10.64
CA ARG A 136 9.56 -17.22 10.05
C ARG A 136 10.37 -18.40 9.53
N THR A 137 10.40 -19.50 10.28
CA THR A 137 11.16 -20.72 9.89
C THR A 137 10.31 -21.77 9.20
N GLN A 138 8.99 -21.59 9.12
CA GLN A 138 8.07 -22.54 8.50
C GLN A 138 7.92 -22.28 7.00
N TYR A 139 7.81 -23.34 6.19
CA TYR A 139 7.59 -23.31 4.73
C TYR A 139 8.66 -22.61 3.88
N ARG A 140 9.96 -22.78 4.18
CA ARG A 140 11.07 -22.20 3.40
C ARG A 140 10.97 -22.38 1.88
N GLY A 141 10.57 -23.56 1.42
CA GLY A 141 10.38 -23.85 -0.01
C GLY A 141 9.26 -23.01 -0.66
N ALA A 142 8.16 -22.80 0.05
CA ALA A 142 7.03 -22.02 -0.46
C ALA A 142 7.34 -20.52 -0.51
N TYR A 143 8.10 -19.99 0.47
CA TYR A 143 8.58 -18.61 0.44
C TYR A 143 9.56 -18.37 -0.72
N ASN A 144 10.47 -19.29 -0.99
CA ASN A 144 11.37 -19.18 -2.14
C ASN A 144 10.59 -19.16 -3.47
N PHE A 145 9.53 -19.98 -3.57
CA PHE A 145 8.66 -19.97 -4.73
C PHE A 145 7.88 -18.65 -4.87
N ALA A 146 7.30 -18.14 -3.78
CA ALA A 146 6.62 -16.84 -3.74
C ALA A 146 7.56 -15.69 -4.19
N LEU A 147 8.79 -15.71 -3.70
CA LEU A 147 9.81 -14.71 -4.02
C LEU A 147 10.28 -14.84 -5.49
N SER A 148 10.35 -16.05 -6.03
CA SER A 148 10.68 -16.28 -7.43
C SER A 148 9.59 -15.74 -8.36
N ILE A 149 8.31 -15.95 -8.01
CA ILE A 149 7.17 -15.37 -8.72
C ILE A 149 7.24 -13.83 -8.68
N LEU A 150 7.50 -13.26 -7.50
CA LEU A 150 7.62 -11.81 -7.35
C LEU A 150 8.78 -11.25 -8.18
N LEU A 151 9.96 -11.88 -8.15
CA LEU A 151 11.12 -11.49 -8.96
C LEU A 151 10.82 -11.59 -10.46
N ALA A 152 10.10 -12.63 -10.90
CA ALA A 152 9.67 -12.74 -12.28
C ALA A 152 8.74 -11.58 -12.69
N GLY A 153 7.77 -11.22 -11.85
CA GLY A 153 6.90 -10.07 -12.07
C GLY A 153 7.67 -8.75 -12.15
N VAL A 154 8.63 -8.52 -11.24
CA VAL A 154 9.49 -7.33 -11.26
C VAL A 154 10.38 -7.29 -12.51
N ALA A 155 10.94 -8.42 -12.92
CA ALA A 155 11.74 -8.51 -14.14
C ALA A 155 10.91 -8.20 -15.39
N LEU A 156 9.67 -8.71 -15.48
CA LEU A 156 8.75 -8.39 -16.57
C LEU A 156 8.39 -6.89 -16.57
N LEU A 157 8.17 -6.27 -15.41
CA LEU A 157 7.96 -4.83 -15.31
C LEU A 157 9.18 -4.03 -15.80
N ALA A 158 10.39 -4.47 -15.46
CA ALA A 158 11.61 -3.81 -15.94
C ALA A 158 11.76 -3.91 -17.47
N VAL A 159 11.45 -5.08 -18.04
CA VAL A 159 11.41 -5.28 -19.50
C VAL A 159 10.33 -4.39 -20.12
N TRP A 160 9.14 -4.32 -19.52
CA TRP A 160 8.06 -3.46 -20.00
C TRP A 160 8.47 -1.98 -20.02
N VAL A 161 9.10 -1.47 -18.94
CA VAL A 161 9.61 -0.08 -18.91
C VAL A 161 10.63 0.16 -20.02
N LEU A 162 11.58 -0.76 -20.22
CA LEU A 162 12.57 -0.65 -21.30
C LEU A 162 11.91 -0.59 -22.68
N LEU A 163 10.99 -1.51 -22.97
CA LEU A 163 10.29 -1.53 -24.25
C LEU A 163 9.41 -0.30 -24.44
N LEU A 164 8.77 0.20 -23.39
CA LEU A 164 8.00 1.44 -23.41
C LEU A 164 8.88 2.65 -23.74
N THR A 165 10.10 2.72 -23.19
CA THR A 165 11.06 3.78 -23.56
C THR A 165 11.53 3.67 -25.02
N MET A 166 11.69 2.46 -25.55
CA MET A 166 12.04 2.27 -26.97
C MET A 166 10.92 2.72 -27.91
N ASN A 167 9.65 2.43 -27.54
CA ASN A 167 8.50 2.94 -28.28
C ASN A 167 8.37 4.46 -28.16
N ALA A 168 8.65 5.04 -26.99
CA ALA A 168 8.56 6.49 -26.78
C ALA A 168 9.60 7.29 -27.57
N VAL A 169 10.71 6.67 -27.99
CA VAL A 169 11.78 7.28 -28.82
C VAL A 169 11.61 6.92 -30.31
N ASP A 170 10.44 6.38 -30.71
CA ASP A 170 10.13 5.94 -32.07
C ASP A 170 11.12 4.90 -32.66
N TYR A 171 11.86 4.18 -31.81
CA TYR A 171 12.83 3.18 -32.25
C TYR A 171 12.14 1.90 -32.77
N THR A 172 11.01 1.54 -32.15
CA THR A 172 10.18 0.37 -32.44
C THR A 172 8.71 0.68 -32.08
N ASN A 173 7.74 -0.05 -32.63
CA ASN A 173 6.33 0.05 -32.22
C ASN A 173 5.80 -1.32 -31.78
N PHE A 174 6.13 -1.73 -30.56
CA PHE A 174 5.59 -2.96 -29.96
C PHE A 174 4.13 -2.76 -29.52
N SER A 175 3.20 -3.50 -30.11
CA SER A 175 1.76 -3.43 -29.78
C SER A 175 1.37 -4.21 -28.51
N PHE A 176 2.20 -5.17 -28.07
CA PHE A 176 1.92 -6.04 -26.91
C PHE A 176 2.28 -5.41 -25.55
N LEU A 177 2.68 -4.14 -25.50
CA LEU A 177 3.06 -3.46 -24.25
C LEU A 177 1.97 -3.48 -23.17
N PRO A 178 0.67 -3.24 -23.48
CA PRO A 178 -0.38 -3.31 -22.47
C PRO A 178 -0.54 -4.73 -21.88
N GLU A 179 -0.51 -5.76 -22.74
CA GLU A 179 -0.60 -7.17 -22.32
C GLU A 179 0.60 -7.57 -21.44
N LEU A 180 1.80 -7.09 -21.78
CA LEU A 180 3.00 -7.32 -20.98
C LEU A 180 2.90 -6.65 -19.60
N LEU A 181 2.33 -5.44 -19.52
CA LEU A 181 2.09 -4.77 -18.24
C LEU A 181 1.10 -5.57 -17.38
N GLU A 182 -0.05 -5.95 -17.95
CA GLU A 182 -1.09 -6.70 -17.23
C GLU A 182 -0.55 -8.02 -16.68
N THR A 183 0.19 -8.77 -17.51
CA THR A 183 0.80 -10.03 -17.09
C THR A 183 1.88 -9.82 -16.01
N ALA A 184 2.73 -8.81 -16.15
CA ALA A 184 3.77 -8.49 -15.17
C ALA A 184 3.16 -8.12 -13.80
N VAL A 185 2.14 -7.26 -13.80
CA VAL A 185 1.40 -6.87 -12.59
C VAL A 185 0.68 -8.07 -11.98
N ALA A 186 -0.01 -8.87 -12.79
CA ALA A 186 -0.71 -10.06 -12.31
C ALA A 186 0.25 -11.05 -11.63
N VAL A 187 1.39 -11.33 -12.25
CA VAL A 187 2.42 -12.21 -11.68
C VAL A 187 2.96 -11.65 -10.36
N ALA A 188 3.29 -10.35 -10.32
CA ALA A 188 3.79 -9.71 -9.10
C ALA A 188 2.76 -9.75 -7.96
N VAL A 189 1.49 -9.43 -8.25
CA VAL A 189 0.39 -9.47 -7.29
C VAL A 189 0.15 -10.90 -6.79
N CYS A 190 0.17 -11.91 -7.66
CA CYS A 190 0.07 -13.32 -7.27
C CYS A 190 1.20 -13.71 -6.30
N GLY A 191 2.44 -13.27 -6.55
CA GLY A 191 3.57 -13.50 -5.65
C GLY A 191 3.36 -12.87 -4.26
N ILE A 192 2.86 -11.62 -4.21
CA ILE A 192 2.55 -10.90 -2.96
C ILE A 192 1.42 -11.59 -2.20
N VAL A 193 0.31 -11.91 -2.86
CA VAL A 193 -0.85 -12.56 -2.23
C VAL A 193 -0.48 -13.94 -1.71
N PHE A 194 0.27 -14.72 -2.48
CA PHE A 194 0.75 -16.03 -2.05
C PHE A 194 1.71 -15.93 -0.85
N GLY A 195 2.64 -14.98 -0.87
CA GLY A 195 3.51 -14.69 0.28
C GLY A 195 2.73 -14.28 1.53
N GLY A 196 1.74 -13.40 1.38
CA GLY A 196 0.86 -12.96 2.48
C GLY A 196 0.00 -14.09 3.06
N LEU A 197 -0.48 -15.00 2.21
CA LEU A 197 -1.18 -16.22 2.64
C LEU A 197 -0.27 -17.13 3.46
N LEU A 198 0.99 -17.31 3.04
CA LEU A 198 1.98 -18.08 3.80
C LEU A 198 2.26 -17.43 5.16
N ASP A 199 2.38 -16.10 5.22
CA ASP A 199 2.54 -15.36 6.47
C ASP A 199 1.36 -15.56 7.42
N TYR A 200 0.13 -15.50 6.89
CA TYR A 200 -1.08 -15.76 7.68
C TYR A 200 -1.12 -17.20 8.22
N LEU A 201 -0.80 -18.20 7.38
CA LEU A 201 -0.76 -19.61 7.79
C LEU A 201 0.35 -19.86 8.82
N ALA A 202 1.51 -19.24 8.67
CA ALA A 202 2.60 -19.32 9.63
C ALA A 202 2.24 -18.70 10.98
N LEU A 203 1.55 -17.55 10.96
CA LEU A 203 1.02 -16.87 12.15
C LEU A 203 -0.01 -17.74 12.89
N ARG A 204 -0.97 -18.32 12.16
CA ARG A 204 -2.00 -19.20 12.73
C ARG A 204 -1.38 -20.42 13.42
N LYS A 205 -0.33 -21.00 12.82
CA LYS A 205 0.35 -22.18 13.36
C LYS A 205 1.24 -21.88 14.56
N THR A 206 1.72 -20.63 14.70
CA THR A 206 2.51 -20.18 15.86
C THR A 206 1.66 -19.65 17.02
N ARG A 207 0.32 -19.70 16.92
CA ARG A 207 -0.64 -19.15 17.91
C ARG A 207 -0.38 -17.67 18.26
N LEU A 208 0.03 -16.88 17.26
CA LEU A 208 0.17 -15.43 17.34
C LEU A 208 -1.04 -14.71 16.69
N LEU A 209 -2.18 -15.41 16.66
CA LEU A 209 -3.52 -14.95 16.31
C LEU A 209 -4.44 -15.42 17.42
#